data_AF-A0A926T0I7-F1
#
_entry.id   AF-A0A926T0I7-F1
#
_cell.length_a   1.000
_cell.length_b   1.000
_cell.length_c   1.000
_cell.angle_alpha   90.00
_cell.angle_beta   90.00
_cell.angle_gamma   90.00
#
_symmetry.space_group_name_H-M   'P 1'
#
loop_
_entity.id
_entity.type
_entity.pdbx_description
1 polymer ?
#
loop_
_entity_poly.entity_id
_entity_poly.type
_entity_poly.pdbx_seq_one_letter_code
_entity_poly.pdbx_strand_id
1 'polypeptide(L)'
;MRSFWSEPFLWIHLAGLTAVPIFLGICFLGLTAGEPILPIWLEIFLVAVVGITPVLGMQILRPFYIFSILALAIKPEQLNEQQRRLLSQFKTKVNRVVAVLAAVFMLLVLIQIYDATPAVASFAPFLPQSHNLGLMLACVAFLLGNLFLQIPVSVALVVLTDEAKLAATEPYEVERISQDFTIPGWRVNKILPPMVEE
;
A
#
# COMPACT_ATOMS: atom_id res chain seq x y z
N MET A 1 -20.36 -6.15 18.57
CA MET A 1 -19.37 -5.59 17.61
C MET A 1 -17.99 -6.04 18.06
N ARG A 2 -17.08 -6.37 17.13
CA ARG A 2 -15.72 -6.83 17.50
C ARG A 2 -14.96 -5.70 18.20
N SER A 3 -14.34 -5.92 19.37
CA SER A 3 -13.76 -4.83 20.15
C SER A 3 -12.66 -4.08 19.40
N PHE A 4 -11.86 -4.79 18.59
CA PHE A 4 -10.76 -4.22 17.82
C PHE A 4 -11.18 -3.41 16.60
N TRP A 5 -12.45 -3.44 16.20
CA TRP A 5 -12.95 -2.57 15.14
C TRP A 5 -13.01 -1.10 15.57
N SER A 6 -12.85 -0.79 16.85
CA SER A 6 -12.71 0.61 17.30
C SER A 6 -11.33 1.20 16.97
N GLU A 7 -10.36 0.39 16.53
CA GLU A 7 -8.99 0.85 16.22
C GLU A 7 -8.97 1.73 14.96
N PRO A 8 -8.80 3.07 15.09
CA PRO A 8 -8.86 4.00 13.97
C PRO A 8 -7.83 3.73 12.87
N PHE A 9 -6.65 3.21 13.21
CA PHE A 9 -5.60 2.95 12.21
C PHE A 9 -6.01 1.91 11.16
N LEU A 10 -6.88 0.96 11.52
CA LEU A 10 -7.43 -0.01 10.54
C LEU A 10 -8.27 0.70 9.48
N TRP A 11 -9.16 1.59 9.91
CA TRP A 11 -10.06 2.29 9.00
C TRP A 11 -9.37 3.38 8.18
N ILE A 12 -8.41 4.09 8.76
CA ILE A 12 -7.61 5.08 8.05
C ILE A 12 -6.86 4.42 6.89
N HIS A 13 -6.24 3.27 7.13
CA HIS A 13 -5.59 2.54 6.05
C HIS A 13 -6.59 1.96 5.05
N LEU A 14 -7.70 1.36 5.49
CA LEU A 14 -8.74 0.89 4.55
C LEU A 14 -9.26 2.01 3.64
N ALA A 15 -9.48 3.21 4.17
CA ALA A 15 -9.91 4.38 3.40
C ALA A 15 -8.88 4.78 2.33
N GLY A 16 -7.59 4.46 2.54
CA GLY A 16 -6.53 4.66 1.56
C GLY A 16 -6.76 3.95 0.22
N LEU A 17 -7.62 2.92 0.18
CA LEU A 17 -7.99 2.23 -1.06
C LEU A 17 -8.64 3.17 -2.09
N THR A 18 -9.28 4.26 -1.63
CA THR A 18 -9.87 5.29 -2.50
C THR A 18 -8.84 6.04 -3.34
N ALA A 19 -7.57 6.04 -2.92
CA ALA A 19 -6.49 6.69 -3.67
C ALA A 19 -6.02 5.85 -4.87
N VAL A 20 -6.29 4.53 -4.89
CA VAL A 20 -5.86 3.63 -5.97
C VAL A 20 -6.32 4.11 -7.36
N PRO A 21 -7.63 4.34 -7.63
CA PRO A 21 -8.06 4.79 -8.94
C PRO A 21 -7.45 6.14 -9.36
N ILE A 22 -7.19 7.04 -8.41
CA ILE A 22 -6.55 8.34 -8.68
C ILE A 22 -5.12 8.12 -9.19
N PHE A 23 -4.34 7.31 -8.47
CA PHE A 23 -2.96 7.01 -8.87
C PHE A 23 -2.87 6.18 -10.15
N LEU A 24 -3.79 5.24 -10.38
CA LEU A 24 -3.87 4.53 -11.65
C LEU A 24 -4.24 5.46 -12.81
N GLY A 25 -5.13 6.44 -12.59
CA GLY A 25 -5.43 7.47 -13.59
C GLY A 25 -4.22 8.35 -13.92
N ILE A 26 -3.44 8.76 -12.91
CA ILE A 26 -2.19 9.51 -13.13
C ILE A 26 -1.16 8.63 -13.86
N CYS A 27 -1.06 7.34 -13.52
CA CYS A 27 -0.21 6.39 -14.21
C CYS A 27 -0.57 6.29 -15.69
N PHE A 28 -1.87 6.18 -15.97
CA PHE A 28 -2.40 6.13 -17.32
C PHE A 28 -2.04 7.39 -18.13
N LEU A 29 -2.25 8.58 -17.55
CA LEU A 29 -1.88 9.85 -18.19
C LEU A 29 -0.36 9.92 -18.44
N GLY A 30 0.46 9.45 -17.51
CA GLY A 30 1.91 9.41 -17.67
C GLY A 30 2.36 8.52 -18.83
N LEU A 31 1.74 7.34 -19.00
CA LEU A 31 2.02 6.42 -20.12
C LEU A 31 1.60 6.98 -21.48
N THR A 32 0.62 7.89 -21.51
CA THR A 32 0.14 8.52 -22.76
C THR A 32 0.91 9.77 -23.16
N ALA A 33 1.85 10.22 -22.33
CA ALA A 33 2.56 11.47 -22.56
C ALA A 33 3.75 11.26 -23.52
N GLY A 34 3.68 11.89 -24.70
CA GLY A 34 4.73 11.83 -25.72
C GLY A 34 4.83 10.48 -26.44
N GLU A 35 5.64 10.44 -27.49
CA GLU A 35 5.86 9.22 -28.28
C GLU A 35 6.77 8.22 -27.54
N PRO A 36 6.42 6.92 -27.51
CA PRO A 36 7.26 5.88 -26.92
C PRO A 36 8.65 5.84 -27.56
N ILE A 37 9.69 5.92 -26.72
CA ILE A 37 11.09 5.80 -27.17
C ILE A 37 11.57 4.35 -27.04
N LEU A 38 11.02 3.63 -26.05
CA LEU A 38 11.39 2.26 -25.74
C LEU A 38 10.38 1.28 -26.36
N PRO A 39 10.77 0.01 -26.59
CA PRO A 39 9.80 -1.03 -26.88
C PRO A 39 8.76 -1.15 -25.76
N ILE A 40 7.50 -1.34 -26.12
CA ILE A 40 6.35 -1.44 -25.21
C ILE A 40 6.63 -2.33 -23.98
N TRP A 41 7.15 -3.53 -24.22
CA TRP A 41 7.42 -4.49 -23.15
C TRP A 41 8.44 -3.97 -22.13
N LEU A 42 9.38 -3.11 -22.55
CA LEU A 42 10.40 -2.55 -21.68
C LEU A 42 9.82 -1.43 -20.81
N GLU A 43 8.90 -0.61 -21.31
CA GLU A 43 8.20 0.40 -20.51
C GLU A 43 7.33 -0.25 -19.43
N ILE A 44 6.54 -1.26 -19.83
CA ILE A 44 5.73 -2.04 -18.88
C ILE A 44 6.64 -2.70 -17.85
N PHE A 45 7.76 -3.30 -18.27
CA PHE A 45 8.72 -3.91 -17.36
C PHE A 45 9.30 -2.88 -16.37
N LEU A 46 9.69 -1.70 -16.84
CA LEU A 46 10.24 -0.64 -15.98
C LEU A 46 9.21 -0.18 -14.94
N VAL A 47 7.99 0.14 -15.38
CA VAL A 47 6.90 0.58 -14.48
C VAL A 47 6.55 -0.54 -13.49
N ALA A 48 6.48 -1.79 -13.94
CA ALA A 48 6.22 -2.94 -13.09
C ALA A 48 7.33 -3.14 -12.05
N VAL A 49 8.61 -3.13 -12.44
CA VAL A 49 9.73 -3.32 -11.52
C VAL A 49 9.76 -2.22 -10.47
N VAL A 50 9.63 -0.95 -10.88
CA VAL A 50 9.67 0.20 -9.98
C VAL A 50 8.45 0.21 -9.05
N GLY A 51 7.25 -0.06 -9.57
CA GLY A 51 6.01 0.03 -8.78
C GLY A 51 5.69 -1.21 -7.94
N ILE A 52 6.12 -2.40 -8.35
CA ILE A 52 5.78 -3.66 -7.68
C ILE A 52 6.86 -4.08 -6.69
N THR A 53 8.13 -4.10 -7.11
CA THR A 53 9.21 -4.70 -6.32
C THR A 53 9.36 -4.08 -4.93
N PRO A 54 9.40 -2.75 -4.78
CA PRO A 54 9.58 -2.15 -3.45
C PRO A 54 8.41 -2.45 -2.51
N VAL A 55 7.17 -2.39 -3.02
CA VAL A 55 5.95 -2.61 -2.22
C VAL A 55 5.81 -4.08 -1.83
N LEU A 56 6.00 -5.00 -2.79
CA LEU A 56 5.93 -6.43 -2.52
C LEU A 56 7.06 -6.88 -1.59
N GLY A 57 8.28 -6.38 -1.83
CA GLY A 57 9.44 -6.63 -0.96
C GLY A 57 9.18 -6.16 0.47
N MET A 58 8.62 -4.96 0.63
CA MET A 58 8.16 -4.46 1.92
C MET A 58 7.15 -5.43 2.56
N GLN A 59 6.06 -5.80 1.87
CA GLN A 59 5.02 -6.66 2.45
C GLN A 59 5.51 -8.07 2.84
N ILE A 60 6.47 -8.65 2.08
CA ILE A 60 6.99 -10.00 2.36
C ILE A 60 8.02 -9.98 3.49
N LEU A 61 8.99 -9.06 3.43
CA LEU A 61 10.15 -9.05 4.33
C LEU A 61 9.82 -8.35 5.64
N ARG A 62 9.32 -7.11 5.55
CA ARG A 62 9.05 -6.22 6.68
C ARG A 62 7.73 -5.48 6.43
N PRO A 63 6.58 -6.12 6.67
CA PRO A 63 5.28 -5.54 6.34
C PRO A 63 5.11 -4.16 6.97
N PHE A 64 4.23 -3.37 6.34
CA PHE A 64 4.01 -1.99 6.75
C PHE A 64 3.49 -1.93 8.20
N TYR A 65 4.05 -1.00 8.97
CA TYR A 65 3.64 -0.75 10.35
C TYR A 65 2.38 0.12 10.38
N ILE A 66 1.22 -0.51 10.61
CA ILE A 66 -0.10 0.15 10.50
C ILE A 66 -0.36 1.25 11.53
N PHE A 67 0.42 1.36 12.61
CA PHE A 67 0.29 2.46 13.56
C PHE A 67 1.08 3.69 13.09
N SER A 68 1.01 3.97 11.80
CA SER A 68 1.65 5.11 11.15
C SER A 68 0.71 5.77 10.14
N ILE A 69 0.80 7.09 10.02
CA ILE A 69 0.03 7.89 9.07
C ILE A 69 1.01 8.83 8.40
N LEU A 70 1.10 8.75 7.07
CA LEU A 70 2.02 9.55 6.26
C LEU A 70 3.47 9.41 6.75
N ALA A 71 3.99 10.46 7.40
CA ALA A 71 5.36 10.55 7.89
C ALA A 71 5.48 10.46 9.42
N LEU A 72 4.44 10.01 10.12
CA LEU A 72 4.42 9.85 11.57
C LEU A 72 4.09 8.40 11.94
N ALA A 73 4.83 7.84 12.88
CA ALA A 73 4.58 6.51 13.43
C ALA A 73 4.51 6.54 14.96
N ILE A 74 3.59 5.79 15.55
CA ILE A 74 3.57 5.56 17.00
C ILE A 74 4.78 4.70 17.36
N LYS A 75 5.52 5.11 18.39
CA LYS A 75 6.61 4.33 18.97
C LYS A 75 6.14 2.92 19.37
N PRO A 76 6.85 1.84 19.01
CA PRO A 76 6.47 0.47 19.38
C PRO A 76 6.21 0.29 20.88
N GLU A 77 6.95 1.01 21.73
CA GLU A 77 6.84 0.96 23.20
C GLU A 77 5.52 1.55 23.74
N GLN A 78 4.76 2.26 22.90
CA GLN A 78 3.47 2.83 23.25
C GLN A 78 2.29 1.95 22.82
N LEU A 79 2.55 0.83 22.12
CA LEU A 79 1.49 -0.07 21.70
C LEU A 79 0.99 -0.92 22.87
N ASN A 80 -0.33 -0.95 23.04
CA ASN A 80 -0.96 -1.87 23.98
C ASN A 80 -0.94 -3.32 23.44
N GLU A 81 -1.33 -4.28 24.27
CA GLU A 81 -1.32 -5.70 23.88
C GLU A 81 -2.19 -6.00 22.67
N GLN A 82 -3.38 -5.41 22.59
CA GLN A 82 -4.31 -5.62 21.48
C GLN A 82 -3.72 -5.13 20.15
N GLN A 83 -3.08 -3.96 20.15
CA GLN A 83 -2.37 -3.41 18.99
C GLN A 83 -1.22 -4.31 18.55
N ARG A 84 -0.47 -4.87 19.51
CA ARG A 84 0.60 -5.83 19.21
C ARG A 84 0.05 -7.16 18.67
N ARG A 85 -1.13 -7.61 19.10
CA ARG A 85 -1.81 -8.78 18.49
C ARG A 85 -2.25 -8.51 17.05
N LEU A 86 -2.69 -7.28 16.74
CA LEU A 86 -2.98 -6.89 15.35
C LEU A 86 -1.73 -7.00 14.47
N LEU A 87 -0.56 -6.55 14.94
CA LEU A 87 0.70 -6.67 14.19
C LEU A 87 1.07 -8.13 13.88
N SER A 88 0.83 -9.04 14.82
CA SER A 88 1.06 -10.47 14.60
C SER A 88 0.33 -11.02 13.37
N GLN A 89 -0.86 -10.50 13.05
CA GLN A 89 -1.62 -10.94 11.87
C GLN A 89 -0.93 -10.58 10.54
N PHE A 90 -0.20 -9.45 10.49
CA PHE A 90 0.52 -9.03 9.30
C PHE A 90 1.74 -9.91 8.97
N LYS A 91 2.24 -10.69 9.93
CA LYS A 91 3.38 -11.60 9.72
C LYS A 91 2.97 -13.01 9.30
N THR A 92 1.67 -13.28 9.19
CA THR A 92 1.16 -14.60 8.79
C THR A 92 1.51 -14.96 7.34
N LYS A 93 1.60 -16.26 7.05
CA LYS A 93 1.81 -16.75 5.67
C LYS A 93 0.67 -16.32 4.73
N VAL A 94 -0.56 -16.24 5.26
CA VAL A 94 -1.73 -15.78 4.50
C VAL A 94 -1.51 -14.37 3.99
N ASN A 95 -1.01 -13.46 4.84
CA ASN A 95 -0.74 -12.09 4.41
C ASN A 95 0.31 -12.03 3.29
N ARG A 96 1.37 -12.85 3.35
CA ARG A 96 2.38 -12.94 2.28
C ARG A 96 1.78 -13.44 0.96
N VAL A 97 0.94 -14.47 1.01
CA VAL A 97 0.25 -14.99 -0.20
C VAL A 97 -0.62 -13.90 -0.81
N VAL A 98 -1.40 -13.19 0.02
CA VAL A 98 -2.27 -12.12 -0.45
C VAL A 98 -1.48 -10.94 -1.02
N ALA A 99 -0.32 -10.59 -0.44
CA ALA A 99 0.56 -9.58 -1.02
C ALA A 99 1.06 -9.96 -2.42
N VAL A 100 1.43 -11.24 -2.63
CA VAL A 100 1.81 -11.75 -3.95
C VAL A 100 0.62 -11.69 -4.93
N LEU A 101 -0.57 -12.11 -4.51
CA LEU A 101 -1.77 -12.05 -5.34
C LEU A 101 -2.12 -10.60 -5.72
N ALA A 102 -2.01 -9.65 -4.79
CA ALA A 102 -2.22 -8.23 -5.05
C ALA A 102 -1.17 -7.66 -6.02
N ALA A 103 0.09 -8.08 -5.93
CA ALA A 103 1.13 -7.70 -6.88
C ALA A 103 0.84 -8.24 -8.30
N VAL A 104 0.42 -9.49 -8.42
CA VAL A 104 0.00 -10.08 -9.70
C VAL A 104 -1.20 -9.33 -10.27
N PHE A 105 -2.20 -9.03 -9.44
CA PHE A 105 -3.35 -8.22 -9.85
C PHE A 105 -2.92 -6.85 -10.38
N MET A 106 -2.02 -6.15 -9.69
CA MET A 106 -1.51 -4.85 -10.16
C MET A 106 -0.73 -4.96 -11.46
N LEU A 107 0.03 -6.02 -11.68
CA LEU A 107 0.69 -6.26 -12.97
C LEU A 107 -0.34 -6.40 -14.11
N LEU A 108 -1.42 -7.17 -13.89
CA LEU A 108 -2.50 -7.30 -14.86
C LEU A 108 -3.18 -5.95 -15.13
N VAL A 109 -3.43 -5.16 -14.08
CA VAL A 109 -3.97 -3.80 -14.21
C VAL A 109 -3.04 -2.90 -15.05
N LEU A 110 -1.73 -2.96 -14.83
CA LEU A 110 -0.76 -2.19 -15.63
C LEU A 110 -0.84 -2.54 -17.11
N ILE A 111 -0.92 -3.83 -17.44
CA ILE A 111 -1.06 -4.29 -18.83
C ILE A 111 -2.35 -3.72 -19.43
N GLN A 112 -3.48 -3.81 -18.71
CA GLN A 112 -4.76 -3.25 -19.18
C GLN A 112 -4.71 -1.73 -19.37
N ILE A 113 -4.01 -1.01 -18.47
CA ILE A 113 -3.82 0.45 -18.60
C ILE A 113 -3.02 0.75 -19.86
N TYR A 114 -1.94 0.01 -20.11
CA TYR A 114 -1.10 0.21 -21.28
C TYR A 114 -1.87 -0.07 -22.58
N ASP A 115 -2.61 -1.17 -22.64
CA ASP A 115 -3.44 -1.54 -23.80
C ASP A 115 -4.57 -0.52 -24.06
N ALA A 116 -5.02 0.18 -23.01
CA ALA A 116 -6.04 1.22 -23.11
C ALA A 116 -5.49 2.59 -23.57
N THR A 117 -4.17 2.79 -23.65
CA THR A 117 -3.57 4.09 -24.02
C THR A 117 -4.08 4.67 -25.34
N PRO A 118 -4.36 3.90 -26.41
CA PRO A 118 -4.91 4.47 -27.64
C PRO A 118 -6.30 5.10 -27.47
N ALA A 119 -7.09 4.63 -26.49
CA ALA A 119 -8.45 5.10 -26.25
C ALA A 119 -8.51 6.55 -25.74
N VAL A 120 -7.39 7.08 -25.25
CA VAL A 120 -7.27 8.44 -24.72
C VAL A 120 -6.32 9.31 -25.52
N ALA A 121 -5.96 8.91 -26.74
CA ALA A 121 -5.10 9.70 -27.63
C ALA A 121 -5.67 11.10 -27.91
N SER A 122 -7.00 11.26 -27.85
CA SER A 122 -7.67 12.57 -27.96
C SER A 122 -7.30 13.56 -26.85
N PHE A 123 -6.82 13.09 -25.70
CA PHE A 123 -6.35 13.92 -24.59
C PHE A 123 -4.86 14.26 -24.68
N ALA A 124 -4.10 13.59 -25.56
CA ALA A 124 -2.66 13.79 -25.73
C ALA A 124 -2.27 15.27 -25.92
N PRO A 125 -3.00 16.11 -26.69
CA PRO A 125 -2.64 17.52 -26.88
C PRO A 125 -2.63 18.36 -25.58
N PHE A 126 -3.32 17.92 -24.54
CA PHE A 126 -3.40 18.63 -23.25
C PHE A 126 -2.33 18.17 -22.25
N LEU A 127 -1.54 17.15 -22.59
CA LEU A 127 -0.50 16.59 -21.72
C LEU A 127 0.88 17.15 -22.08
N PRO A 128 1.80 17.25 -21.11
CA PRO A 128 3.20 17.53 -21.39
C PRO A 128 3.77 16.49 -22.35
N GLN A 129 4.33 16.91 -23.49
CA GLN A 129 4.82 16.02 -24.56
C GLN A 129 6.17 15.36 -24.25
N SER A 130 6.59 15.35 -22.99
CA SER A 130 7.87 14.78 -22.59
C SER A 130 7.68 13.33 -22.16
N HIS A 131 8.06 12.41 -23.05
CA HIS A 131 7.98 10.97 -22.79
C HIS A 131 8.67 10.55 -21.48
N ASN A 132 9.89 11.03 -21.24
CA ASN A 132 10.64 10.68 -20.03
C ASN A 132 9.95 11.16 -18.74
N LEU A 133 9.36 12.36 -18.75
CA LEU A 133 8.62 12.88 -17.60
C LEU A 133 7.31 12.10 -17.41
N GLY A 134 6.64 11.74 -18.50
CA GLY A 134 5.46 10.87 -18.51
C GLY A 134 5.73 9.51 -17.88
N LEU A 135 6.80 8.84 -18.32
CA LEU A 135 7.22 7.55 -17.80
C LEU A 135 7.63 7.63 -16.32
N MET A 136 8.35 8.69 -15.91
CA MET A 136 8.70 8.90 -14.50
C MET A 136 7.46 9.10 -13.64
N LEU A 137 6.50 9.90 -14.11
CA LEU A 137 5.21 10.09 -13.45
C LEU A 137 4.44 8.78 -13.36
N ALA A 138 4.42 7.98 -14.43
CA ALA A 138 3.78 6.67 -14.45
C ALA A 138 4.37 5.71 -13.42
N CYS A 139 5.69 5.64 -13.32
CA CYS A 139 6.40 4.84 -12.32
C CYS A 139 6.02 5.26 -10.88
N VAL A 140 6.07 6.55 -10.57
CA VAL A 140 5.76 7.06 -9.22
C VAL A 140 4.28 6.84 -8.89
N ALA A 141 3.39 7.15 -9.82
CA ALA A 141 1.96 6.98 -9.62
C ALA A 141 1.59 5.50 -9.46
N PHE A 142 2.15 4.61 -10.28
CA PHE A 142 1.91 3.18 -10.17
C PHE A 142 2.45 2.59 -8.86
N LEU A 143 3.64 3.03 -8.42
CA LEU A 143 4.20 2.69 -7.11
C LEU A 143 3.25 3.08 -5.98
N LEU A 144 2.76 4.32 -5.98
CA LEU A 144 1.81 4.81 -4.97
C LEU A 144 0.49 4.05 -5.04
N GLY A 145 -0.06 3.83 -6.25
CA GLY A 145 -1.28 3.04 -6.44
C GLY A 145 -1.14 1.62 -5.88
N ASN A 146 -0.01 0.96 -6.12
CA ASN A 146 0.27 -0.36 -5.57
C ASN A 146 0.43 -0.34 -4.04
N LEU A 147 1.09 0.68 -3.48
CA LEU A 147 1.20 0.88 -2.04
C LEU A 147 -0.17 1.03 -1.37
N PHE A 148 -1.01 1.90 -1.95
CA PHE A 148 -2.39 2.16 -1.51
C PHE A 148 -3.36 1.02 -1.83
N LEU A 149 -2.94 -0.02 -2.57
CA LEU A 149 -3.69 -1.27 -2.68
C LEU A 149 -3.22 -2.30 -1.65
N GLN A 150 -1.91 -2.56 -1.57
CA GLN A 150 -1.40 -3.66 -0.76
C GLN A 150 -1.54 -3.42 0.74
N ILE A 151 -1.33 -2.18 1.22
CA ILE A 151 -1.53 -1.89 2.66
C ILE A 151 -2.99 -2.12 3.06
N PRO A 152 -4.01 -1.55 2.37
CA PRO A 152 -5.40 -1.75 2.75
C PRO A 152 -5.86 -3.21 2.61
N VAL A 153 -5.38 -3.94 1.60
CA VAL A 153 -5.70 -5.37 1.45
C VAL A 153 -5.18 -6.18 2.65
N SER A 154 -3.93 -5.94 3.09
CA SER A 154 -3.39 -6.57 4.30
C SER A 154 -4.22 -6.23 5.54
N VAL A 155 -4.67 -4.98 5.66
CA VAL A 155 -5.54 -4.53 6.76
C VAL A 155 -6.92 -5.19 6.69
N ALA A 156 -7.50 -5.36 5.51
CA ALA A 156 -8.77 -6.03 5.32
C ALA A 156 -8.74 -7.47 5.85
N LEU A 157 -7.64 -8.21 5.65
CA LEU A 157 -7.46 -9.54 6.24
C LEU A 157 -7.52 -9.52 7.77
N VAL A 158 -6.94 -8.49 8.39
CA VAL A 158 -7.00 -8.34 9.85
C VAL A 158 -8.41 -8.01 10.31
N VAL A 159 -9.12 -7.12 9.62
CA VAL A 159 -10.53 -6.79 9.92
C VAL A 159 -11.43 -8.03 9.81
N LEU A 160 -11.18 -8.88 8.81
CA LEU A 160 -11.90 -10.13 8.59
C LEU A 160 -11.56 -11.22 9.62
N THR A 161 -10.45 -11.12 10.34
CA THR A 161 -10.03 -12.11 11.35
C THR A 161 -11.01 -12.17 12.52
N ASP A 162 -11.39 -13.38 12.93
CA ASP A 162 -12.31 -13.57 14.06
C ASP A 162 -11.70 -13.09 15.38
N GLU A 163 -12.55 -12.49 16.22
CA GLU A 163 -12.14 -11.91 17.50
C GLU A 163 -11.57 -12.95 18.45
N ALA A 164 -12.16 -14.15 18.52
CA ALA A 164 -11.63 -15.25 19.32
C ALA A 164 -10.23 -15.68 18.85
N LYS A 165 -10.01 -15.71 17.53
CA LYS A 165 -8.70 -16.05 16.94
C LYS A 165 -7.67 -14.96 17.23
N LEU A 166 -8.06 -13.69 17.14
CA LEU A 166 -7.20 -12.57 17.49
C LEU A 166 -6.87 -12.55 18.99
N ALA A 167 -7.85 -12.84 19.85
CA ALA A 167 -7.66 -12.90 21.30
C ALA A 167 -6.71 -14.03 21.72
N ALA A 168 -6.74 -15.15 21.01
CA ALA A 168 -5.81 -16.28 21.19
C ALA A 168 -4.43 -16.06 20.55
N THR A 169 -4.24 -14.98 19.77
CA THR A 169 -2.94 -14.67 19.17
C THR A 169 -2.04 -14.01 20.21
N GLU A 170 -0.79 -14.45 20.28
CA GLU A 170 0.20 -13.81 21.15
C GLU A 170 0.52 -12.38 20.67
N PRO A 171 0.58 -11.39 21.58
CA PRO A 171 1.03 -10.05 21.24
C PRO A 171 2.46 -10.09 20.69
N TYR A 172 2.73 -9.35 19.62
CA TYR A 172 4.08 -9.23 19.07
C TYR A 172 5.08 -8.66 20.10
N GLU A 173 6.31 -9.17 20.10
CA GLU A 173 7.41 -8.69 20.97
C GLU A 173 7.82 -7.26 20.57
N VAL A 174 7.81 -6.32 21.52
CA VAL A 174 8.07 -4.90 21.27
C VAL A 174 9.44 -4.69 20.65
N GLU A 175 10.44 -5.40 21.16
CA GLU A 175 11.85 -5.32 20.80
C GLU A 175 12.09 -5.72 19.34
N ARG A 176 11.23 -6.59 18.79
CA ARG A 176 11.32 -7.07 17.41
C ARG A 176 10.60 -6.18 16.41
N ILE A 177 9.64 -5.35 16.85
CA ILE A 177 8.80 -4.54 15.94
C ILE A 177 9.66 -3.66 15.01
N SER A 178 10.67 -2.98 15.54
CA SER A 178 11.55 -2.12 14.74
C SER A 178 12.40 -2.88 13.71
N GLN A 179 12.62 -4.18 13.90
CA GLN A 179 13.40 -5.02 13.00
C GLN A 179 12.53 -5.73 11.97
N ASP A 180 11.28 -6.04 12.35
CA ASP A 180 10.37 -6.90 11.60
C ASP A 180 9.33 -6.16 10.76
N PHE A 181 9.17 -4.85 10.96
CA PHE A 181 8.20 -4.01 10.27
C PHE A 181 8.85 -2.80 9.62
N THR A 182 8.23 -2.31 8.55
CA THR A 182 8.59 -1.04 7.93
C THR A 182 7.88 0.08 8.66
N ILE A 183 8.64 0.85 9.44
CA ILE A 183 8.15 2.00 10.22
C ILE A 183 8.52 3.28 9.48
N PRO A 184 7.59 3.92 8.75
CA PRO A 184 7.89 5.15 8.03
C PRO A 184 7.96 6.37 8.97
N GLY A 185 8.84 7.32 8.61
CA GLY A 185 8.82 8.67 9.18
C GLY A 185 9.29 8.80 10.63
N TRP A 186 8.83 9.86 11.31
CA TRP A 186 9.22 10.20 12.67
C TRP A 186 8.38 9.45 13.71
N ARG A 187 9.06 8.97 14.77
CA ARG A 187 8.44 8.20 15.84
C ARG A 187 7.97 9.11 16.96
N VAL A 188 6.66 9.13 17.21
CA VAL A 188 6.00 9.95 18.22
C VAL A 188 5.32 9.08 19.26
N ASN A 189 5.03 9.64 20.44
CA ASN A 189 4.34 8.89 21.48
C ASN A 189 2.85 8.70 21.15
N LYS A 190 2.26 9.61 20.37
CA LYS A 190 0.83 9.61 20.03
C LYS A 190 0.60 10.40 18.74
N ILE A 191 -0.30 9.92 17.88
CA ILE A 191 -0.72 10.61 16.65
C ILE A 191 -2.16 11.12 16.80
N LEU A 192 -3.07 10.27 17.25
CA LEU A 192 -4.49 10.59 17.44
C LEU A 192 -4.76 10.92 18.92
N PRO A 193 -5.60 11.92 19.25
CA PRO A 193 -6.05 12.15 20.62
C PRO A 193 -6.76 10.91 21.19
N PRO A 194 -6.83 10.74 22.53
CA PRO A 194 -7.64 9.66 23.08
C PRO A 194 -9.10 9.89 22.65
N MET A 195 -9.72 8.86 22.07
CA MET A 195 -11.16 8.88 21.82
C MET A 195 -11.81 8.95 23.21
N VAL A 196 -12.55 10.02 23.48
CA VAL A 196 -13.27 10.18 24.74
C VAL A 196 -14.31 9.06 24.80
N GLU A 197 -14.18 8.15 25.76
CA GLU A 197 -15.29 7.31 26.18
C GLU A 197 -16.24 8.23 26.98
N GLU A 198 -17.38 8.58 26.41
CA GLU A 198 -18.53 9.06 27.19
C GLU A 198 -19.25 7.88 27.85
#